data_AF-A0A5C5V5T5-F1
#
_entry.id   AF-A0A5C5V5T5-F1
#
_cell.length_a   1.000
_cell.length_b   1.000
_cell.length_c   1.000
_cell.angle_alpha   90.00
_cell.angle_beta   90.00
_cell.angle_gamma   90.00
#
_symmetry.space_group_name_H-M   'P 1'
#
loop_
_entity.id
_entity.type
_entity.pdbx_description
1 polymer ?
#
loop_
_entity_poly.entity_id
_entity_poly.type
_entity_poly.pdbx_seq_one_letter_code
_entity_poly.pdbx_strand_id
1 'polypeptide(L)'
;MLNTSPVARPFPTMAAERAQWARLERDHGANLDALPAKGRRRIECLVFRSAAAAELGRRFAPHAYRISLLAALDEVSPGSRKKR
;
A
#
# COMPACT_ATOMS: atom_id res chain seq x y z
N MET A 1 0.01 -39.04 -15.98
CA MET A 1 -1.16 -38.33 -15.41
C MET A 1 -0.64 -37.18 -14.56
N LEU A 2 -0.70 -35.94 -15.05
CA LEU A 2 -0.27 -34.75 -14.29
C LEU A 2 -1.49 -34.19 -13.58
N ASN A 3 -1.59 -34.45 -12.28
CA ASN A 3 -2.61 -33.88 -11.40
C ASN A 3 -2.19 -32.46 -11.00
N THR A 4 -2.47 -31.48 -11.85
CA THR A 4 -2.33 -30.06 -11.50
C THR A 4 -3.64 -29.57 -10.89
N SER A 5 -3.92 -29.97 -9.65
CA SER A 5 -4.95 -29.30 -8.86
C SER A 5 -4.49 -27.85 -8.62
N PRO A 6 -5.30 -26.82 -8.94
CA PRO A 6 -4.91 -25.45 -8.67
C PRO A 6 -4.78 -25.30 -7.16
N VAL A 7 -3.58 -24.96 -6.68
CA VAL A 7 -3.36 -24.59 -5.28
C VAL A 7 -4.23 -23.36 -5.02
N ALA A 8 -5.40 -23.57 -4.44
CA ALA A 8 -6.27 -22.51 -3.96
C ALA A 8 -5.50 -21.77 -2.87
N ARG A 9 -4.92 -20.62 -3.23
CA ARG A 9 -4.33 -19.73 -2.24
C ARG A 9 -5.48 -19.31 -1.32
N PRO A 10 -5.36 -19.47 0.01
CA PRO A 10 -6.40 -19.01 0.90
C PRO A 10 -6.60 -17.51 0.67
N PHE A 11 -7.85 -17.11 0.42
CA PHE A 11 -8.19 -15.70 0.41
C PHE A 11 -7.80 -15.13 1.78
N PRO A 12 -7.06 -13.99 1.82
CA PRO A 12 -6.75 -13.38 3.09
C PRO A 12 -8.07 -13.09 3.80
N THR A 13 -8.17 -13.53 5.05
CA THR A 13 -9.33 -13.20 5.87
C THR A 13 -9.32 -11.69 6.14
N MET A 14 -10.48 -11.10 6.40
CA MET A 14 -10.55 -9.69 6.82
C MET A 14 -9.63 -9.39 8.02
N ALA A 15 -9.35 -10.38 8.88
CA ALA A 15 -8.42 -10.23 9.99
C ALA A 15 -6.95 -10.08 9.51
N ALA A 16 -6.53 -10.86 8.52
CA ALA A 16 -5.19 -10.77 7.94
C ALA A 16 -4.98 -9.44 7.21
N GLU A 17 -5.99 -8.97 6.46
CA GLU A 17 -5.95 -7.67 5.78
C GLU A 17 -5.80 -6.52 6.78
N ARG A 18 -6.61 -6.52 7.86
CA ARG A 18 -6.51 -5.52 8.93
C ARG A 18 -5.15 -5.54 9.63
N ALA A 19 -4.59 -6.72 9.88
CA ALA A 19 -3.27 -6.85 10.50
C ALA A 19 -2.16 -6.27 9.60
N GLN A 20 -2.25 -6.52 8.29
CA GLN A 20 -1.32 -5.95 7.32
C GLN A 20 -1.44 -4.43 7.25
N TRP A 21 -2.65 -3.87 7.28
CA TRP A 21 -2.85 -2.42 7.31
C TRP A 21 -2.30 -1.80 8.57
N ALA A 22 -2.57 -2.40 9.73
CA ALA A 22 -2.04 -1.94 11.01
C ALA A 22 -0.50 -1.94 11.04
N ARG A 23 0.14 -2.90 10.37
CA ARG A 23 1.60 -2.92 10.18
C ARG A 23 2.06 -1.71 9.35
N LEU A 24 1.48 -1.52 8.17
CA LEU A 24 1.84 -0.42 7.27
C LEU A 24 1.68 0.95 7.93
N GLU A 25 0.57 1.14 8.64
CA GLU A 25 0.28 2.37 9.37
C GLU A 25 1.32 2.64 10.48
N ARG A 26 1.70 1.60 11.24
CA ARG A 26 2.72 1.72 12.29
C ARG A 26 4.09 2.06 11.74
N ASP A 27 4.50 1.40 10.65
CA ASP A 27 5.86 1.49 10.14
C ASP A 27 6.07 2.76 9.29
N HIS A 28 5.03 3.19 8.56
CA HIS A 28 5.14 4.24 7.54
C HIS A 28 4.18 5.42 7.73
N GLY A 29 3.20 5.35 8.64
CA GLY A 29 2.21 6.40 8.86
C GLY A 29 2.83 7.76 9.19
N ALA A 30 3.73 7.77 10.17
CA ALA A 30 4.44 9.00 10.56
C ALA A 30 5.30 9.56 9.41
N ASN A 31 5.94 8.69 8.63
CA ASN A 31 6.73 9.10 7.46
C ASN A 31 5.83 9.73 6.39
N LEU A 32 4.68 9.11 6.10
CA LEU A 32 3.70 9.63 5.14
C LEU A 32 3.17 11.00 5.57
N ASP A 33 2.93 11.19 6.86
CA ASP A 33 2.41 12.44 7.43
C ASP A 33 3.48 13.53 7.50
N ALA A 34 4.75 13.17 7.67
CA ALA A 34 5.89 14.09 7.66
C ALA A 34 6.38 14.49 6.25
N LEU A 35 5.89 13.84 5.18
CA LEU A 35 6.34 14.15 3.82
C LEU A 35 5.96 15.57 3.39
N PRO A 36 6.89 16.33 2.80
CA PRO A 36 6.54 17.61 2.18
C PRO A 36 5.60 17.37 0.99
N ALA A 37 4.80 18.38 0.63
CA ALA A 37 3.82 18.27 -0.46
C ALA A 37 4.40 17.72 -1.77
N LYS A 38 5.65 18.09 -2.10
CA LYS A 38 6.39 17.56 -3.26
C LYS A 38 6.69 16.06 -3.12
N GLY A 39 7.06 15.59 -1.93
CA GLY A 39 7.30 14.19 -1.64
C GLY A 39 6.02 13.37 -1.69
N ARG A 40 4.94 13.87 -1.08
CA ARG A 40 3.61 13.23 -1.15
C ARG A 40 3.11 13.11 -2.59
N ARG A 41 3.22 14.18 -3.41
CA ARG A 41 2.90 14.13 -4.85
C ARG A 41 3.70 13.09 -5.62
N ARG A 42 4.99 12.92 -5.32
CA ARG A 42 5.81 11.88 -5.99
C ARG A 42 5.26 10.49 -5.73
N ILE A 43 4.86 10.19 -4.49
CA ILE A 43 4.28 8.89 -4.14
C ILE A 43 2.89 8.73 -4.75
N GLU A 44 2.07 9.78 -4.72
CA GLU A 44 0.79 9.78 -5.43
C GLU A 44 0.98 9.47 -6.91
N CYS A 45 2.02 9.99 -7.58
CA CYS A 45 2.32 9.66 -8.98
C CYS A 45 2.81 8.21 -9.18
N LEU A 46 3.40 7.57 -8.17
CA LEU A 46 3.77 6.15 -8.24
C LEU A 46 2.53 5.25 -8.16
N VAL A 47 1.57 5.62 -7.32
CA VAL A 47 0.37 4.83 -7.04
C VAL A 47 -0.74 5.11 -8.05
N PHE A 48 -0.97 6.39 -8.36
CA PHE A 48 -2.05 6.86 -9.19
C PHE A 48 -1.50 7.36 -10.52
N ARG A 49 -2.07 6.86 -11.62
CA ARG A 49 -1.69 7.26 -12.99
C ARG A 49 -1.92 8.75 -13.27
N SER A 50 -2.77 9.43 -12.49
CA SER A 50 -3.05 10.85 -12.63
C SER A 50 -3.38 11.52 -11.30
N ALA A 51 -3.16 12.84 -11.23
CA ALA A 51 -3.52 13.65 -10.07
C ALA A 51 -5.03 13.64 -9.78
N ALA A 52 -5.86 13.60 -10.83
CA ALA A 52 -7.31 13.50 -10.70
C ALA A 52 -7.72 12.19 -10.02
N ALA A 53 -7.08 11.06 -10.37
CA ALA A 53 -7.35 9.78 -9.72
C ALA A 53 -6.95 9.79 -8.23
N ALA A 54 -5.81 10.39 -7.90
CA ALA A 54 -5.39 10.58 -6.51
C ALA A 54 -6.39 11.45 -5.73
N GLU A 55 -6.89 12.52 -6.35
CA GLU A 55 -7.88 13.41 -5.74
C GLU A 55 -9.23 12.69 -5.51
N LEU A 56 -9.72 11.94 -6.49
CA LEU A 56 -10.93 11.12 -6.35
C LEU A 56 -10.76 10.08 -5.24
N GLY A 57 -9.62 9.38 -5.21
CA GLY A 57 -9.30 8.43 -4.15
C GLY A 57 -9.31 9.07 -2.78
N ARG A 58 -8.66 10.22 -2.62
CA ARG A 58 -8.65 10.99 -1.37
C ARG A 58 -10.04 11.43 -0.93
N ARG A 59 -10.91 11.82 -1.87
CA ARG A 59 -12.26 12.35 -1.57
C ARG A 59 -13.29 11.26 -1.27
N PHE A 60 -13.28 10.18 -2.06
CA PHE A 60 -14.35 9.17 -2.03
C PHE A 60 -13.92 7.86 -1.37
N ALA A 61 -12.62 7.58 -1.29
CA ALA A 61 -12.08 6.35 -0.69
C ALA A 61 -10.82 6.65 0.15
N PRO A 62 -10.91 7.52 1.17
CA PRO A 62 -9.74 8.02 1.90
C PRO A 62 -8.91 6.90 2.55
N HIS A 63 -9.56 5.82 3.00
CA HIS A 63 -8.88 4.66 3.54
C HIS A 63 -8.05 3.91 2.48
N ALA A 64 -8.64 3.61 1.32
CA ALA A 64 -7.93 2.94 0.23
C ALA A 64 -6.79 3.82 -0.31
N TYR A 65 -7.01 5.13 -0.41
CA TYR A 65 -5.99 6.10 -0.75
C TYR A 65 -4.80 6.04 0.23
N ARG A 66 -5.06 6.10 1.54
CA ARG A 66 -4.00 6.05 2.55
C ARG A 66 -3.22 4.73 2.51
N ILE A 67 -3.91 3.59 2.49
CA ILE A 67 -3.26 2.26 2.44
C ILE A 67 -2.36 2.14 1.22
N SER A 68 -2.81 2.64 0.07
CA SER A 68 -2.01 2.59 -1.17
C SER A 68 -0.73 3.41 -1.08
N LEU A 69 -0.79 4.60 -0.46
CA LEU A 69 0.42 5.41 -0.23
C LEU A 69 1.39 4.77 0.77
N LEU A 70 0.88 4.14 1.83
CA LEU A 70 1.70 3.43 2.80
C LEU A 70 2.37 2.19 2.20
N ALA A 71 1.65 1.45 1.36
CA ALA A 71 2.22 0.32 0.62
C ALA A 71 3.34 0.77 -0.32
N ALA A 72 3.14 1.88 -1.04
CA ALA A 72 4.17 2.44 -1.90
C ALA A 72 5.41 2.90 -1.13
N LEU A 73 5.23 3.48 0.07
CA LEU A 73 6.33 3.81 0.98
C LEU A 73 7.12 2.57 1.41
N ASP A 74 6.43 1.48 1.72
CA ASP A 74 7.08 0.21 2.10
C ASP A 74 7.93 -0.36 0.96
N GLU A 75 7.52 -0.20 -0.30
CA GLU A 75 8.28 -0.65 -1.47
C GLU A 75 9.53 0.20 -1.75
N VAL A 76 9.45 1.52 -1.52
CA VAL A 76 10.59 2.43 -1.75
C VAL A 76 11.52 2.55 -0.55
N SER A 77 11.09 2.18 0.65
CA SER A 77 11.92 2.22 1.84
C SER A 77 12.90 1.04 1.83
N PRO A 78 14.24 1.27 1.73
CA PRO A 78 15.22 0.20 1.58
C PRO A 78 15.39 -0.72 2.80
N GLY A 79 14.60 -0.52 3.87
CA GLY A 79 14.65 -1.33 5.10
C GLY A 79 13.89 -2.66 5.03
N SER A 80 12.87 -2.80 4.19
CA SER A 80 12.04 -4.01 4.12
C SER A 80 12.59 -5.08 3.15
N ARG A 81 13.54 -4.72 2.29
CA ARG A 81 14.19 -5.64 1.33
C ARG A 81 15.42 -6.32 1.96
N LYS A 82 15.32 -6.80 3.21
CA LYS A 82 16.36 -7.62 3.84
C LYS A 82 16.12 -9.09 3.50
N LYS A 83 16.86 -9.56 2.49
CA LYS A 83 17.20 -10.97 2.18
C LYS A 83 16.05 -11.99 2.25
N ARG A 84 15.51 -12.35 1.09
CA ARG A 84 15.13 -13.74 0.81
C ARG A 84 15.86 -14.19 -0.43
#